data_AF-A0AAU1W4N3-F1
#
_entry.id   AF-A0AAU1W4N3-F1
#
_cell.length_a   1.000
_cell.length_b   1.000
_cell.length_c   1.000
_cell.angle_alpha   90.00
_cell.angle_beta   90.00
_cell.angle_gamma   90.00
#
_symmetry.space_group_name_H-M   'P 1'
#
loop_
_entity.id
_entity.type
_entity.pdbx_description
1 polymer ?
#
loop_
_entity_poly.entity_id
_entity_poly.type
_entity_poly.pdbx_seq_one_letter_code
_entity_poly.pdbx_strand_id
1 'polypeptide(L)'
;MRTTTPAGRGRVYRRCGCRDIQRHQLGAHCPHLVTDSDHGTWTFAVDVPAPAHRRTTVRRGGFTSQGDAEQALHRFLEGEAGGFDADPNQTVTDYLNAWLTAKAMVLKPTTMARYRDYVRNDLIPSLGTLKLDQLGHRHIAAFATSQLAAGRGKVTLSRCLATLSSALGDAVRQHRLAHNPASPPVVRRPPSPERRIWTPEQAARFLSYCHQADPDMADLFEILIGTGMRKGEALGLHWDDVHLDQGVLYVRCTLSAIDNNRLALTTPKTRTSRNWVAISPRVATALRHRAPTAPHTRSNPADPFAGLVICRPDSRPLGPHLVLDRLHRLSDEADVPRVTVHDLRHLAATITITAGVPLTVVSKTLRHSTLSTTANLYSHLTQQAAREAVDTIDRTLTQAETTGLSTDRPTWPRPPRDHNHSLRKALRRLRKSAPPAFSTTASQSRGQRATTLRPPRPGTHERPPSRSRENGLRPATP
;
A
#
# COMPACT_ATOMS: atom_id res chain seq x y z
N MET A 1 8.72 -47.53 -2.01
CA MET A 1 9.30 -47.32 -0.67
C MET A 1 8.18 -46.91 0.27
N ARG A 2 7.84 -47.77 1.22
CA ARG A 2 6.77 -47.52 2.21
C ARG A 2 7.24 -46.42 3.16
N THR A 3 6.51 -45.30 3.21
CA THR A 3 6.66 -44.26 4.23
C THR A 3 6.05 -44.77 5.53
N THR A 4 6.90 -45.28 6.43
CA THR A 4 6.52 -45.58 7.81
C THR A 4 6.35 -44.26 8.57
N THR A 5 5.12 -43.89 8.86
CA THR A 5 4.78 -42.90 9.89
C THR A 5 5.36 -43.41 11.22
N PRO A 6 6.22 -42.66 11.93
CA PRO A 6 6.76 -43.14 13.19
C PRO A 6 5.66 -43.09 14.26
N ALA A 7 5.23 -44.26 14.70
CA ALA A 7 4.36 -44.42 15.85
C ALA A 7 5.05 -43.89 17.13
N GLY A 8 4.31 -43.13 17.96
CA GLY A 8 4.65 -42.96 19.38
C GLY A 8 5.31 -41.65 19.84
N ARG A 9 5.27 -40.55 19.06
CA ARG A 9 5.96 -39.29 19.46
C ARG A 9 5.22 -38.43 20.50
N GLY A 10 4.00 -38.79 20.90
CA GLY A 10 3.24 -38.09 21.92
C GLY A 10 2.36 -39.01 22.75
N ARG A 11 1.98 -38.55 23.94
CA ARG A 11 1.12 -39.28 24.90
C ARG A 11 -0.09 -38.45 25.27
N VAL A 12 -1.25 -39.09 25.44
CA VAL A 12 -2.48 -38.47 25.92
C VAL A 12 -2.78 -39.01 27.33
N TYR A 13 -3.09 -38.14 28.27
CA TYR A 13 -3.37 -38.50 29.66
C TYR A 13 -4.33 -37.49 30.32
N ARG A 14 -4.99 -37.90 31.40
CA ARG A 14 -5.83 -37.01 32.21
C ARG A 14 -5.02 -36.33 33.29
N ARG A 15 -5.34 -35.06 33.58
CA ARG A 15 -4.78 -34.31 34.71
C ARG A 15 -5.86 -33.55 35.44
N CYS A 16 -5.74 -33.46 36.76
CA CYS A 16 -6.66 -32.68 37.59
C CYS A 16 -5.94 -31.55 38.34
N GLY A 17 -6.74 -30.67 38.95
CA GLY A 17 -6.29 -29.58 39.82
C GLY A 17 -6.13 -29.96 41.29
N CYS A 18 -6.45 -31.18 41.70
CA CYS A 18 -6.42 -31.61 43.11
C CYS A 18 -5.02 -31.50 43.71
N ARG A 19 -4.98 -31.20 45.01
CA ARG A 19 -3.76 -31.03 45.79
C ARG A 19 -3.69 -32.05 46.92
N ASP A 20 -2.49 -32.47 47.26
CA ASP A 20 -2.25 -33.29 48.44
C ASP A 20 -2.33 -32.46 49.74
N ILE A 21 -2.14 -33.15 50.87
CA ILE A 21 -2.10 -32.53 52.22
C ILE A 21 -0.96 -31.52 52.37
N GLN A 22 0.07 -31.58 51.53
CA GLN A 22 1.20 -30.64 51.47
C GLN A 22 0.98 -29.53 50.43
N ARG A 23 -0.23 -29.45 49.85
CA ARG A 23 -0.67 -28.49 48.81
C ARG A 23 0.02 -28.65 47.45
N HIS A 24 0.74 -29.74 47.19
CA HIS A 24 1.29 -30.04 45.87
C HIS A 24 0.20 -30.57 44.94
N GLN A 25 0.24 -30.16 43.67
CA GLN A 25 -0.72 -30.61 42.68
C GLN A 25 -0.46 -32.07 42.30
N LEU A 26 -1.45 -32.93 42.50
CA LEU A 26 -1.39 -34.38 42.20
C LEU A 26 -1.35 -34.66 40.69
N GLY A 27 -1.95 -33.77 39.88
CA GLY A 27 -1.87 -33.81 38.43
C GLY A 27 -2.43 -35.10 37.84
N ALA A 28 -1.56 -35.92 37.22
CA ALA A 28 -1.90 -37.19 36.59
C ALA A 28 -1.96 -38.38 37.57
N HIS A 29 -1.42 -38.22 38.80
CA HIS A 29 -1.39 -39.26 39.83
C HIS A 29 -2.55 -39.14 40.83
N CYS A 30 -3.57 -38.34 40.50
CA CYS A 30 -4.70 -38.13 41.40
C CYS A 30 -5.56 -39.40 41.49
N PRO A 31 -5.84 -39.92 42.69
CA PRO A 31 -6.70 -41.10 42.86
C PRO A 31 -8.09 -40.92 42.27
N HIS A 32 -8.63 -39.69 42.31
CA HIS A 32 -9.94 -39.36 41.76
C HIS A 32 -10.03 -39.49 40.23
N LEU A 33 -8.90 -39.50 39.51
CA LEU A 33 -8.90 -39.73 38.06
C LEU A 33 -9.25 -41.18 37.69
N VAL A 34 -9.00 -42.13 38.61
CA VAL A 34 -9.30 -43.55 38.40
C VAL A 34 -10.74 -43.87 38.78
N THR A 35 -11.26 -43.20 39.81
CA THR A 35 -12.59 -43.48 40.37
C THR A 35 -13.73 -42.73 39.68
N ASP A 36 -13.45 -41.60 39.03
CA ASP A 36 -14.45 -40.74 38.38
C ASP A 36 -14.03 -40.43 36.94
N SER A 37 -14.89 -40.71 35.96
CA SER A 37 -14.64 -40.47 34.53
C SER A 37 -14.70 -38.99 34.14
N ASP A 38 -15.41 -38.16 34.92
CA ASP A 38 -15.63 -36.74 34.64
C ASP A 38 -14.61 -35.84 35.36
N HIS A 39 -13.79 -36.43 36.23
CA HIS A 39 -12.80 -35.70 37.02
C HIS A 39 -11.58 -35.23 36.19
N GLY A 40 -11.31 -33.94 36.14
CA GLY A 40 -10.12 -33.40 35.45
C GLY A 40 -10.28 -33.27 33.93
N THR A 41 -9.18 -32.98 33.24
CA THR A 41 -9.20 -32.66 31.81
C THR A 41 -8.18 -33.50 31.03
N TRP A 42 -8.51 -33.81 29.79
CA TRP A 42 -7.61 -34.51 28.88
C TRP A 42 -6.51 -33.57 28.38
N THR A 43 -5.30 -34.13 28.25
CA THR A 43 -4.07 -33.41 27.92
C THR A 43 -3.16 -34.29 27.07
N PHE A 44 -2.54 -33.72 26.04
CA PHE A 44 -1.46 -34.38 25.33
C PHE A 44 -0.10 -33.77 25.70
N ALA A 45 0.95 -34.59 25.57
CA ALA A 45 2.33 -34.17 25.69
C ALA A 45 3.17 -34.77 24.55
N VAL A 46 3.99 -33.94 23.93
CA VAL A 46 4.84 -34.27 22.77
C VAL A 46 6.20 -33.62 22.95
N ASP A 47 7.26 -34.38 22.68
CA ASP A 47 8.62 -33.88 22.78
C ASP A 47 9.08 -33.29 21.44
N VAL A 48 9.26 -31.98 21.41
CA VAL A 48 9.70 -31.25 20.21
C VAL A 48 11.18 -30.82 20.33
N PRO A 49 11.92 -30.81 19.21
CA PRO A 49 13.28 -30.29 19.17
C PRO A 49 13.27 -28.76 19.33
N ALA A 50 13.98 -28.24 20.35
CA ALA A 50 14.15 -26.79 20.54
C ALA A 50 15.43 -26.28 19.84
N PRO A 51 15.54 -24.95 19.58
CA PRO A 51 16.67 -24.35 18.86
C PRO A 51 18.06 -24.59 19.48
N ALA A 52 18.13 -24.96 20.76
CA ALA A 52 19.38 -25.15 21.52
C ALA A 52 19.74 -26.64 21.75
N HIS A 53 19.36 -27.55 20.84
CA HIS A 53 19.60 -29.00 20.93
C HIS A 53 19.03 -29.73 22.17
N ARG A 54 18.21 -29.06 23.00
CA ARG A 54 17.49 -29.68 24.11
C ARG A 54 16.06 -30.01 23.68
N ARG A 55 15.60 -31.25 23.92
CA ARG A 55 14.19 -31.62 23.71
C ARG A 55 13.33 -30.87 24.73
N THR A 56 12.26 -30.23 24.28
CA THR A 56 11.28 -29.57 25.16
C THR A 56 9.95 -30.29 25.04
N THR A 57 9.38 -30.71 26.17
CA THR A 57 8.04 -31.33 26.18
C THR A 57 6.99 -30.24 26.11
N VAL A 58 6.30 -30.14 24.97
CA VAL A 58 5.08 -29.34 24.83
C VAL A 58 3.93 -30.12 25.44
N ARG A 59 3.24 -29.51 26.41
CA ARG A 59 2.02 -30.06 27.03
C ARG A 59 0.85 -29.14 26.71
N ARG A 60 -0.28 -29.71 26.31
CA ARG A 60 -1.51 -28.98 25.98
C ARG A 60 -2.71 -29.75 26.52
N GLY A 61 -3.55 -29.07 27.28
CA GLY A 61 -4.67 -29.69 27.99
C GLY A 61 -5.89 -28.79 28.07
N GLY A 62 -6.94 -29.29 28.74
CA GLY A 62 -8.25 -28.64 28.78
C GLY A 62 -9.26 -29.26 27.81
N PHE A 63 -8.97 -30.44 27.27
CA PHE A 63 -9.89 -31.17 26.41
C PHE A 63 -10.94 -31.92 27.26
N THR A 64 -12.17 -31.94 26.76
CA THR A 64 -13.31 -32.60 27.41
C THR A 64 -13.32 -34.11 27.20
N SER A 65 -12.72 -34.59 26.10
CA SER A 65 -12.64 -36.02 25.80
C SER A 65 -11.24 -36.47 25.39
N GLN A 66 -10.98 -37.78 25.50
CA GLN A 66 -9.75 -38.40 25.01
C GLN A 66 -9.60 -38.19 23.51
N GLY A 67 -10.68 -38.38 22.74
CA GLY A 67 -10.69 -38.23 21.29
C GLY A 67 -10.32 -36.82 20.83
N ASP A 68 -10.80 -35.78 21.54
CA ASP A 68 -10.42 -34.39 21.25
C ASP A 68 -8.93 -34.14 21.47
N ALA A 69 -8.36 -34.71 22.54
CA ALA A 69 -6.94 -34.61 22.85
C ALA A 69 -6.06 -35.40 21.86
N GLU A 70 -6.52 -36.56 21.39
CA GLU A 70 -5.86 -37.37 20.36
C GLU A 70 -5.89 -36.66 18.99
N GLN A 71 -7.03 -36.10 18.59
CA GLN A 71 -7.13 -35.29 17.37
C GLN A 71 -6.28 -34.03 17.46
N ALA A 72 -6.19 -33.40 18.63
CA ALA A 72 -5.30 -32.25 18.84
C ALA A 72 -3.82 -32.66 18.76
N LEU A 73 -3.44 -33.82 19.31
CA LEU A 73 -2.09 -34.37 19.19
C LEU A 73 -1.74 -34.71 17.74
N HIS A 74 -2.66 -35.34 17.00
CA HIS A 74 -2.47 -35.66 15.58
C HIS A 74 -2.24 -34.39 14.76
N ARG A 75 -3.10 -33.38 14.94
CA ARG A 75 -2.95 -32.08 14.27
C ARG A 75 -1.64 -31.38 14.62
N PHE A 76 -1.19 -31.49 15.88
CA PHE A 76 0.10 -30.95 16.30
C PHE A 76 1.28 -31.67 15.62
N LEU A 77 1.26 -33.00 15.52
CA LEU A 77 2.31 -33.80 14.89
C LEU A 77 2.33 -33.64 13.36
N GLU A 78 1.17 -33.56 12.71
CA GLU A 78 1.07 -33.20 11.29
C GLU A 78 1.60 -31.80 11.04
N GLY A 79 1.32 -30.89 11.97
CA GLY A 79 1.90 -29.57 12.01
C GLY A 79 3.42 -29.64 12.04
N GLU A 80 3.99 -30.32 13.04
CA GLU A 80 5.45 -30.44 13.20
C GLU A 80 6.15 -31.06 11.97
N ALA A 81 5.55 -32.10 11.38
CA ALA A 81 6.07 -32.74 10.15
C ALA A 81 6.08 -31.79 8.94
N GLY A 82 5.20 -30.78 8.92
CA GLY A 82 5.18 -29.70 7.94
C GLY A 82 5.92 -28.42 8.37
N GLY A 83 6.56 -28.39 9.55
CA GLY A 83 7.25 -27.22 10.12
C GLY A 83 6.34 -26.24 10.89
N PHE A 84 5.13 -26.68 11.27
CA PHE A 84 4.09 -25.89 11.94
C PHE A 84 4.05 -26.10 13.46
N ASP A 85 4.26 -25.03 14.23
CA ASP A 85 4.08 -24.97 15.69
C ASP A 85 2.69 -24.37 16.00
N ALA A 86 1.65 -25.08 15.57
CA ALA A 86 0.27 -24.68 15.83
C ALA A 86 -0.09 -25.04 17.27
N ASP A 87 -0.31 -24.03 18.12
CA ASP A 87 -0.88 -24.25 19.44
C ASP A 87 -2.39 -24.51 19.32
N PRO A 88 -2.88 -25.75 19.52
CA PRO A 88 -4.30 -26.10 19.32
C PRO A 88 -5.22 -25.40 20.32
N ASN A 89 -4.68 -24.85 21.40
CA ASN A 89 -5.45 -24.11 22.39
C ASN A 89 -5.48 -22.60 22.12
N GLN A 90 -4.64 -22.08 21.23
CA GLN A 90 -4.59 -20.66 20.93
C GLN A 90 -5.90 -20.20 20.30
N THR A 91 -6.58 -19.27 20.97
CA THR A 91 -7.78 -18.65 20.41
C THR A 91 -7.41 -17.59 19.38
N VAL A 92 -8.36 -17.24 18.52
CA VAL A 92 -8.23 -16.09 17.62
C VAL A 92 -7.97 -14.81 18.42
N THR A 93 -8.57 -14.66 19.61
CA THR A 93 -8.32 -13.51 20.50
C THR A 93 -6.86 -13.41 20.91
N ASP A 94 -6.30 -14.51 21.45
CA ASP A 94 -4.91 -14.53 21.92
C ASP A 94 -3.94 -14.24 20.79
N TYR A 95 -4.17 -14.86 19.63
CA TYR A 95 -3.35 -14.65 18.45
C TYR A 95 -3.41 -13.18 17.97
N LEU A 96 -4.61 -12.61 17.82
CA LEU A 96 -4.76 -11.24 17.32
C LEU A 96 -4.17 -10.21 18.30
N ASN A 97 -4.29 -10.42 19.61
CA ASN A 97 -3.67 -9.53 20.61
C ASN A 97 -2.13 -9.59 20.56
N ALA A 98 -1.55 -10.79 20.47
CA ALA A 98 -0.11 -10.95 20.30
C ALA A 98 0.38 -10.34 18.97
N TRP A 99 -0.39 -10.54 17.91
CA TRP A 99 -0.11 -9.98 16.59
C TRP A 99 -0.15 -8.44 16.58
N LEU A 100 -1.16 -7.83 17.22
CA LEU A 100 -1.23 -6.37 17.37
C LEU A 100 -0.01 -5.82 18.12
N THR A 101 0.42 -6.51 19.19
CA THR A 101 1.59 -6.11 19.98
C THR A 101 2.86 -6.12 19.13
N ALA A 102 3.08 -7.18 18.36
CA ALA A 102 4.21 -7.26 17.43
C ALA A 102 4.13 -6.19 16.32
N LYS A 103 2.94 -5.93 15.78
CA LYS A 103 2.73 -4.92 14.73
C LYS A 103 2.91 -3.49 15.21
N ALA A 104 2.63 -3.20 16.48
CA ALA A 104 2.81 -1.87 17.05
C ALA A 104 4.26 -1.36 16.95
N MET A 105 5.23 -2.27 16.93
CA MET A 105 6.66 -1.97 16.78
C MET A 105 7.06 -1.50 15.37
N VAL A 106 6.25 -1.83 14.35
CA VAL A 106 6.61 -1.64 12.94
C VAL A 106 5.65 -0.67 12.23
N LEU A 107 4.38 -0.63 12.64
CA LEU A 107 3.35 0.18 12.00
C LEU A 107 3.31 1.60 12.54
N LYS A 108 2.95 2.54 11.64
CA LYS A 108 2.68 3.92 12.05
C LYS A 108 1.48 3.99 13.01
N PRO A 109 1.47 4.93 13.98
CA PRO A 109 0.41 5.06 14.98
C PRO A 109 -1.01 5.10 14.39
N THR A 110 -1.22 5.84 13.30
CA THR A 110 -2.53 5.92 12.62
C THR A 110 -3.00 4.59 12.02
N THR A 111 -2.07 3.77 11.53
CA THR A 111 -2.41 2.45 10.98
C THR A 111 -2.69 1.47 12.11
N MET A 112 -1.87 1.54 13.17
CA MET A 112 -2.01 0.73 14.37
C MET A 112 -3.34 0.98 15.09
N ALA A 113 -3.73 2.24 15.25
CA ALA A 113 -5.03 2.63 15.81
C ALA A 113 -6.19 1.94 15.05
N ARG A 114 -6.19 2.03 13.72
CA ARG A 114 -7.23 1.38 12.90
C ARG A 114 -7.22 -0.14 13.01
N TYR A 115 -6.04 -0.76 13.02
CA TYR A 115 -5.92 -2.21 13.20
C TYR A 115 -6.48 -2.65 14.55
N ARG A 116 -6.13 -1.91 15.61
CA ARG A 116 -6.63 -2.14 16.97
C ARG A 116 -8.14 -1.99 17.02
N ASP A 117 -8.72 -0.97 16.41
CA ASP A 117 -10.16 -0.75 16.40
C ASP A 117 -10.89 -1.89 15.68
N TYR A 118 -10.41 -2.32 14.51
CA TYR A 118 -10.98 -3.47 13.79
C TYR A 118 -10.88 -4.76 14.60
N VAL A 119 -9.73 -5.02 15.20
CA VAL A 119 -9.51 -6.24 15.99
C VAL A 119 -10.38 -6.25 17.25
N ARG A 120 -10.37 -5.18 18.04
CA ARG A 120 -11.06 -5.13 19.33
C ARG A 120 -12.57 -4.99 19.22
N ASN A 121 -13.05 -4.16 18.30
CA ASN A 121 -14.46 -3.82 18.23
C ASN A 121 -15.24 -4.73 17.26
N ASP A 122 -14.58 -5.32 16.27
CA ASP A 122 -15.27 -6.11 15.24
C ASP A 122 -14.85 -7.60 15.26
N LEU A 123 -13.55 -7.88 15.17
CA LEU A 123 -13.07 -9.25 14.97
C LEU A 123 -13.14 -10.11 16.24
N ILE A 124 -12.64 -9.61 17.37
CA ILE A 124 -12.65 -10.35 18.65
C ILE A 124 -14.08 -10.67 19.10
N PRO A 125 -15.04 -9.72 19.08
CA PRO A 125 -16.40 -10.02 19.52
C PRO A 125 -17.11 -11.12 18.70
N SER A 126 -16.79 -11.25 17.41
CA SER A 126 -17.46 -12.22 16.52
C SER A 126 -16.68 -13.52 16.31
N LEU A 127 -15.35 -13.48 16.26
CA LEU A 127 -14.51 -14.62 15.90
C LEU A 127 -13.55 -15.05 17.02
N GLY A 128 -13.45 -14.25 18.08
CA GLY A 128 -12.40 -14.37 19.09
C GLY A 128 -12.45 -15.63 19.94
N THR A 129 -13.63 -16.24 20.12
CA THR A 129 -13.83 -17.47 20.89
C THR A 129 -13.38 -18.72 20.15
N LEU A 130 -13.30 -18.66 18.83
CA LEU A 130 -12.85 -19.78 18.00
C LEU A 130 -11.36 -20.06 18.23
N LYS A 131 -10.98 -21.33 18.14
CA LYS A 131 -9.56 -21.71 18.04
C LYS A 131 -9.00 -21.25 16.69
N LEU A 132 -7.74 -20.84 16.68
CA LEU A 132 -7.10 -20.28 15.49
C LEU A 132 -7.12 -21.30 14.33
N ASP A 133 -6.85 -22.57 14.62
CA ASP A 133 -6.86 -23.68 13.68
C ASP A 133 -8.25 -24.09 13.19
N GLN A 134 -9.31 -23.75 13.94
CA GLN A 134 -10.71 -23.98 13.59
C GLN A 134 -11.32 -22.82 12.79
N LEU A 135 -10.60 -21.69 12.65
CA LEU A 135 -11.09 -20.55 11.89
C LEU A 135 -11.12 -20.87 10.39
N GLY A 136 -12.28 -21.30 9.88
CA GLY A 136 -12.50 -21.51 8.46
C GLY A 136 -13.09 -20.30 7.72
N HIS A 137 -13.03 -20.37 6.38
CA HIS A 137 -13.61 -19.36 5.48
C HIS A 137 -15.10 -19.10 5.74
N ARG A 138 -15.86 -20.14 6.09
CA ARG A 138 -17.30 -20.05 6.44
C ARG A 138 -17.58 -19.10 7.61
N HIS A 139 -16.71 -19.05 8.62
CA HIS A 139 -16.89 -18.18 9.78
C HIS A 139 -16.65 -16.72 9.40
N ILE A 140 -15.66 -16.47 8.54
CA ILE A 140 -15.34 -15.14 8.01
C ILE A 140 -16.47 -14.65 7.09
N ALA A 141 -17.05 -15.54 6.29
CA ALA A 141 -18.22 -15.24 5.47
C ALA A 141 -19.45 -14.89 6.31
N ALA A 142 -19.74 -15.68 7.35
CA ALA A 142 -20.83 -15.40 8.28
C ALA A 142 -20.65 -14.05 8.99
N PHE A 143 -19.43 -13.74 9.44
CA PHE A 143 -19.09 -12.43 10.00
C PHE A 143 -19.31 -11.28 9.00
N ALA A 144 -18.87 -11.44 7.75
CA ALA A 144 -19.08 -10.42 6.74
C ALA A 144 -20.58 -10.15 6.49
N THR A 145 -21.39 -11.21 6.42
CA THR A 145 -22.85 -11.11 6.26
C THR A 145 -23.50 -10.41 7.45
N SER A 146 -23.13 -10.76 8.68
CA SER A 146 -23.70 -10.13 9.88
C SER A 146 -23.35 -8.64 9.98
N GLN A 147 -22.12 -8.26 9.62
CA GLN A 147 -21.69 -6.85 9.59
C GLN A 147 -22.43 -6.03 8.51
N LEU A 148 -22.69 -6.62 7.34
CA LEU A 148 -23.49 -5.97 6.30
C LEU A 148 -24.95 -5.80 6.75
N ALA A 149 -25.53 -6.81 7.40
CA ALA A 149 -26.88 -6.74 7.96
C ALA A 149 -26.98 -5.67 9.07
N ALA A 150 -25.92 -5.47 9.86
CA ALA A 150 -25.81 -4.40 10.85
C ALA A 150 -25.56 -3.00 10.24
N GLY A 151 -25.64 -2.85 8.91
CA GLY A 151 -25.51 -1.56 8.22
C GLY A 151 -24.07 -1.07 8.04
N ARG A 152 -23.06 -1.92 8.25
CA ARG A 152 -21.66 -1.48 8.08
C ARG A 152 -21.32 -1.26 6.61
N GLY A 153 -20.69 -0.12 6.32
CA GLY A 153 -20.27 0.22 4.96
C GLY A 153 -19.28 -0.78 4.34
N LYS A 154 -19.55 -1.18 3.09
CA LYS A 154 -18.75 -2.18 2.32
C LYS A 154 -17.25 -1.88 2.28
N VAL A 155 -16.86 -0.61 2.17
CA VAL A 155 -15.45 -0.18 2.17
C VAL A 155 -14.77 -0.44 3.51
N THR A 156 -15.46 -0.14 4.62
CA THR A 156 -14.95 -0.35 5.97
C THR A 156 -14.83 -1.84 6.26
N LEU A 157 -15.84 -2.64 5.89
CA LEU A 157 -15.80 -4.09 6.03
C LEU A 157 -14.65 -4.71 5.22
N SER A 158 -14.47 -4.30 3.96
CA SER A 158 -13.35 -4.75 3.13
C SER A 158 -11.98 -4.47 3.77
N ARG A 159 -11.82 -3.30 4.44
CA ARG A 159 -10.60 -2.96 5.18
C ARG A 159 -10.41 -3.79 6.45
N CYS A 160 -11.50 -4.06 7.18
CA CYS A 160 -11.48 -4.93 8.35
C CYS A 160 -11.05 -6.36 7.95
N LEU A 161 -11.67 -6.93 6.91
CA LEU A 161 -11.31 -8.25 6.38
C LEU A 161 -9.89 -8.30 5.81
N ALA A 162 -9.40 -7.22 5.19
CA ALA A 162 -8.01 -7.13 4.76
C ALA A 162 -7.03 -7.12 5.95
N THR A 163 -7.41 -6.51 7.07
CA THR A 163 -6.63 -6.52 8.31
C THR A 163 -6.56 -7.94 8.88
N LEU A 164 -7.70 -8.65 8.94
CA LEU A 164 -7.76 -10.06 9.32
C LEU A 164 -6.90 -10.93 8.39
N SER A 165 -7.03 -10.76 7.07
CA SER A 165 -6.24 -11.51 6.08
C SER A 165 -4.74 -11.26 6.23
N SER A 166 -4.32 -10.04 6.55
CA SER A 166 -2.92 -9.72 6.87
C SER A 166 -2.44 -10.47 8.12
N ALA A 167 -3.25 -10.48 9.20
CA ALA A 167 -2.92 -11.19 10.43
C ALA A 167 -2.80 -12.71 10.22
N LEU A 168 -3.72 -13.30 9.47
CA LEU A 168 -3.69 -14.73 9.16
C LEU A 168 -2.59 -15.09 8.16
N GLY A 169 -2.23 -14.18 7.27
CA GLY A 169 -1.06 -14.34 6.40
C GLY A 169 0.27 -14.31 7.17
N ASP A 170 0.37 -13.53 8.25
CA ASP A 170 1.48 -13.64 9.21
C ASP A 170 1.43 -14.98 9.96
N ALA A 171 0.24 -15.49 10.31
CA ALA A 171 0.09 -16.78 11.00
C ALA A 171 0.61 -17.92 10.11
N VAL A 172 0.31 -17.90 8.82
CA VAL A 172 0.85 -18.86 7.85
C VAL A 172 2.37 -18.75 7.74
N ARG A 173 2.93 -17.54 7.68
CA ARG A 173 4.39 -17.33 7.64
C ARG A 173 5.10 -17.77 8.92
N GLN A 174 4.41 -17.73 10.05
CA GLN A 174 4.89 -18.26 11.33
C GLN A 174 4.62 -19.76 11.48
N HIS A 175 4.11 -20.40 10.43
CA HIS A 175 3.70 -21.80 10.45
C HIS A 175 2.72 -22.13 11.60
N ARG A 176 1.80 -21.20 11.92
CA ARG A 176 0.68 -21.46 12.84
C ARG A 176 -0.57 -21.97 12.12
N LEU A 177 -0.68 -21.69 10.82
CA LEU A 177 -1.77 -22.11 9.95
C LEU A 177 -1.21 -22.65 8.64
N ALA A 178 -1.81 -23.72 8.12
CA ALA A 178 -1.41 -24.29 6.82
C ALA A 178 -1.75 -23.37 5.64
N HIS A 179 -2.87 -22.67 5.72
CA HIS A 179 -3.34 -21.74 4.69
C HIS A 179 -4.08 -20.56 5.33
N ASN A 180 -4.27 -19.48 4.57
CA ASN A 180 -5.00 -18.30 5.05
C ASN A 180 -6.50 -18.46 4.80
N PRO A 181 -7.35 -18.65 5.83
CA PRO A 181 -8.79 -18.87 5.64
C PRO A 181 -9.53 -17.62 5.14
N ALA A 182 -8.91 -16.43 5.23
CA ALA A 182 -9.43 -15.20 4.64
C ALA A 182 -9.10 -15.04 3.14
N SER A 183 -8.44 -16.03 2.54
CA SER A 183 -8.15 -16.08 1.11
C SER A 183 -8.98 -17.18 0.44
N PRO A 184 -9.69 -16.90 -0.67
CA PRO A 184 -9.84 -15.60 -1.32
C PRO A 184 -10.68 -14.60 -0.50
N PRO A 185 -10.64 -13.29 -0.82
CA PRO A 185 -11.43 -12.29 -0.09
C PRO A 185 -12.95 -12.54 -0.22
N VAL A 186 -13.66 -12.60 0.90
CA VAL A 186 -15.13 -12.75 0.94
C VAL A 186 -15.85 -11.57 0.28
N VAL A 187 -15.40 -10.35 0.59
CA VAL A 187 -16.00 -9.12 0.06
C VAL A 187 -15.02 -8.46 -0.88
N ARG A 188 -15.42 -8.33 -2.16
CA ARG A 188 -14.65 -7.55 -3.12
C ARG A 188 -14.66 -6.08 -2.71
N ARG A 189 -13.51 -5.43 -2.85
CA ARG A 189 -13.42 -3.98 -2.64
C ARG A 189 -14.34 -3.31 -3.67
N PRO A 190 -15.34 -2.51 -3.24
CA PRO A 190 -16.18 -1.80 -4.18
C PRO A 190 -15.33 -0.82 -5.01
N PRO A 191 -15.71 -0.56 -6.27
CA PRO A 191 -15.07 0.49 -7.06
C PRO A 191 -15.16 1.81 -6.31
N SER A 192 -14.13 2.64 -6.46
CA SER A 192 -14.18 3.98 -5.87
C SER A 192 -15.21 4.80 -6.64
N PRO A 193 -16.08 5.56 -5.98
CA PRO A 193 -17.02 6.43 -6.67
C PRO A 193 -16.26 7.43 -7.54
N GLU A 194 -16.91 7.87 -8.62
CA GLU A 194 -16.38 8.95 -9.45
C GLU A 194 -16.18 10.21 -8.60
N ARG A 195 -15.02 10.83 -8.74
CA ARG A 195 -14.66 12.01 -7.95
C ARG A 195 -15.14 13.25 -8.67
N ARG A 196 -15.84 14.14 -7.94
CA ARG A 196 -16.11 15.50 -8.40
C ARG A 196 -14.87 16.35 -8.10
N ILE A 197 -14.25 16.87 -9.14
CA ILE A 197 -13.11 17.79 -9.05
C ILE A 197 -13.59 19.14 -9.58
N TRP A 198 -13.22 20.23 -8.92
CA TRP A 198 -13.56 21.57 -9.37
C TRP A 198 -12.93 21.91 -10.73
N THR A 199 -13.57 22.83 -11.45
CA THR A 199 -12.92 23.54 -12.55
C THR A 199 -12.01 24.65 -12.01
N PRO A 200 -11.06 25.17 -12.80
CA PRO A 200 -10.25 26.32 -12.41
C PRO A 200 -11.09 27.55 -12.00
N GLU A 201 -12.22 27.77 -12.69
CA GLU A 201 -13.14 28.89 -12.43
C GLU A 201 -13.85 28.71 -11.09
N GLN A 202 -14.31 27.50 -10.78
CA GLN A 202 -14.90 27.17 -9.48
C GLN A 202 -13.89 27.33 -8.35
N ALA A 203 -12.64 26.88 -8.54
CA ALA A 203 -11.58 27.06 -7.57
C ALA A 203 -11.24 28.54 -7.33
N ALA A 204 -11.19 29.34 -8.39
CA ALA A 204 -10.98 30.79 -8.29
C ALA A 204 -12.13 31.48 -7.53
N ARG A 205 -13.39 31.16 -7.87
CA ARG A 205 -14.58 31.67 -7.15
C ARG A 205 -14.54 31.32 -5.67
N PHE A 206 -14.25 30.07 -5.35
CA PHE A 206 -14.11 29.59 -3.98
C PHE A 206 -13.03 30.37 -3.20
N LEU A 207 -11.84 30.53 -3.78
CA LEU A 207 -10.73 31.26 -3.13
C LEU A 207 -11.09 32.74 -2.93
N SER A 208 -11.68 33.40 -3.93
CA SER A 208 -12.13 34.80 -3.82
C SER A 208 -13.15 34.99 -2.70
N TYR A 209 -14.08 34.04 -2.53
CA TYR A 209 -15.03 34.05 -1.42
C TYR A 209 -14.32 33.83 -0.06
N CYS A 210 -13.44 32.83 0.02
CA CYS A 210 -12.69 32.54 1.24
C CYS A 210 -11.87 33.73 1.73
N HIS A 211 -11.24 34.48 0.82
CA HIS A 211 -10.47 35.69 1.18
C HIS A 211 -11.33 36.76 1.87
N GLN A 212 -12.65 36.77 1.67
CA GLN A 212 -13.57 37.69 2.31
C GLN A 212 -14.18 37.10 3.59
N ALA A 213 -14.56 35.82 3.57
CA ALA A 213 -15.32 35.18 4.64
C ALA A 213 -14.44 34.58 5.76
N ASP A 214 -13.27 34.02 5.42
CA ASP A 214 -12.36 33.34 6.34
C ASP A 214 -10.91 33.44 5.81
N PRO A 215 -10.24 34.60 5.95
CA PRO A 215 -8.91 34.85 5.38
C PRO A 215 -7.86 33.83 5.82
N ASP A 216 -7.94 33.38 7.08
CA ASP A 216 -7.04 32.36 7.63
C ASP A 216 -7.17 31.03 6.88
N MET A 217 -8.39 30.59 6.57
CA MET A 217 -8.62 29.38 5.76
C MET A 217 -8.29 29.60 4.29
N ALA A 218 -8.47 30.81 3.78
CA ALA A 218 -8.13 31.16 2.39
C ALA A 218 -6.66 30.87 2.11
N ASP A 219 -5.74 31.33 2.97
CA ASP A 219 -4.31 31.08 2.83
C ASP A 219 -3.98 29.57 2.85
N LEU A 220 -4.64 28.78 3.69
CA LEU A 220 -4.48 27.32 3.72
C LEU A 220 -4.93 26.68 2.40
N PHE A 221 -6.06 27.10 1.84
CA PHE A 221 -6.55 26.56 0.57
C PHE A 221 -5.70 27.01 -0.62
N GLU A 222 -5.19 28.25 -0.61
CA GLU A 222 -4.21 28.73 -1.58
C GLU A 222 -2.96 27.85 -1.59
N ILE A 223 -2.41 27.55 -0.41
CA ILE A 223 -1.25 26.66 -0.27
C ILE A 223 -1.60 25.25 -0.78
N LEU A 224 -2.73 24.68 -0.36
CA LEU A 224 -3.10 23.31 -0.75
C LEU A 224 -3.31 23.15 -2.26
N ILE A 225 -4.00 24.11 -2.90
CA ILE A 225 -4.27 24.09 -4.34
C ILE A 225 -2.98 24.42 -5.12
N GLY A 226 -2.25 25.45 -4.71
CA GLY A 226 -1.06 25.92 -5.42
C GLY A 226 0.15 24.97 -5.33
N THR A 227 0.24 24.14 -4.29
CA THR A 227 1.36 23.19 -4.10
C THR A 227 0.95 21.74 -4.31
N GLY A 228 -0.35 21.45 -4.26
CA GLY A 228 -0.88 20.08 -4.25
C GLY A 228 -0.44 19.25 -3.03
N MET A 229 0.01 19.87 -1.93
CA MET A 229 0.42 19.16 -0.71
C MET A 229 -0.71 18.31 -0.12
N ARG A 230 -0.37 17.22 0.58
CA ARG A 230 -1.40 16.50 1.35
C ARG A 230 -1.80 17.36 2.55
N LYS A 231 -3.08 17.34 2.94
CA LYS A 231 -3.59 18.10 4.10
C LYS A 231 -2.69 18.03 5.34
N GLY A 232 -2.31 16.82 5.76
CA GLY A 232 -1.45 16.66 6.93
C GLY A 232 -0.05 17.24 6.74
N GLU A 233 0.49 17.27 5.51
CA GLU A 233 1.79 17.91 5.21
C GLU A 233 1.68 19.43 5.36
N ALA A 234 0.60 20.06 4.86
CA ALA A 234 0.37 21.49 5.02
C ALA A 234 0.14 21.89 6.48
N LEU A 235 -0.64 21.10 7.22
CA LEU A 235 -0.91 21.32 8.65
C LEU A 235 0.28 21.04 9.57
N GLY A 236 1.29 20.33 9.07
CA GLY A 236 2.53 20.02 9.80
C GLY A 236 3.73 20.79 9.27
N LEU A 237 3.52 21.86 8.49
CA LEU A 237 4.58 22.68 7.92
C LEU A 237 5.08 23.67 8.96
N HIS A 238 6.40 23.72 9.14
CA HIS A 238 7.09 24.65 10.03
C HIS A 238 7.71 25.80 9.24
N TRP A 239 7.85 26.96 9.89
CA TRP A 239 8.53 28.12 9.30
C TRP A 239 10.01 27.86 8.98
N ASP A 240 10.69 27.02 9.77
CA ASP A 240 12.06 26.54 9.50
C ASP A 240 12.19 25.85 8.13
N ASP A 241 11.08 25.37 7.56
CA ASP A 241 11.03 24.65 6.29
C ASP A 241 10.55 25.51 5.12
N VAL A 242 10.27 26.81 5.34
CA VAL A 242 9.77 27.75 4.32
C VAL A 242 10.89 28.68 3.87
N HIS A 243 11.30 28.57 2.61
CA HIS A 243 12.33 29.42 2.00
C HIS A 243 11.72 30.26 0.89
N LEU A 244 11.12 31.39 1.26
CA LEU A 244 10.40 32.28 0.33
C LEU A 244 11.32 32.84 -0.76
N ASP A 245 12.55 33.21 -0.43
CA ASP A 245 13.52 33.78 -1.41
C ASP A 245 13.94 32.76 -2.47
N GLN A 246 13.98 31.49 -2.09
CA GLN A 246 14.30 30.39 -2.99
C GLN A 246 13.06 29.84 -3.71
N GLY A 247 11.86 30.29 -3.33
CA GLY A 247 10.61 29.78 -3.88
C GLY A 247 10.39 28.30 -3.59
N VAL A 248 10.85 27.79 -2.43
CA VAL A 248 10.69 26.37 -2.05
C VAL A 248 10.24 26.18 -0.61
N LEU A 249 9.55 25.06 -0.35
CA LEU A 249 9.27 24.56 0.99
C LEU A 249 9.73 23.09 1.13
N TYR A 250 10.11 22.67 2.34
CA TYR A 250 10.52 21.30 2.64
C TYR A 250 9.46 20.56 3.46
N VAL A 251 9.03 19.38 2.98
CA VAL A 251 8.04 18.59 3.71
C VAL A 251 8.73 17.57 4.60
N ARG A 252 8.86 17.90 5.89
CA ARG A 252 9.50 17.01 6.89
C ARG A 252 8.51 16.24 7.74
N CYS A 253 7.38 16.87 8.04
CA CYS A 253 6.39 16.38 9.00
C CYS A 253 5.01 16.24 8.37
N THR A 254 4.14 15.49 9.03
CA THR A 254 2.73 15.44 8.71
C THR A 254 1.91 15.39 10.00
N LEU A 255 0.98 16.33 10.16
CA LEU A 255 0.05 16.36 11.27
C LEU A 255 -1.05 15.32 11.04
N SER A 256 -1.23 14.44 12.02
CA SER A 256 -2.25 13.40 12.02
C SER A 256 -3.05 13.43 13.32
N ALA A 257 -4.33 13.11 13.21
CA ALA A 257 -5.20 12.84 14.35
C ALA A 257 -5.16 11.32 14.64
N ILE A 258 -4.79 10.94 15.87
CA ILE A 258 -4.68 9.56 16.35
C ILE A 258 -5.54 9.44 17.61
N ASP A 259 -6.19 8.30 17.86
CA ASP A 259 -6.87 7.94 19.12
C ASP A 259 -7.65 9.09 19.77
N ASN A 260 -8.93 9.23 19.40
CA ASN A 260 -9.80 10.32 19.88
C ASN A 260 -9.28 11.72 19.50
N ASN A 261 -8.78 11.84 18.26
CA ASN A 261 -8.39 13.13 17.66
C ASN A 261 -7.19 13.81 18.34
N ARG A 262 -6.38 13.06 19.09
CA ARG A 262 -5.11 13.55 19.62
C ARG A 262 -4.16 13.83 18.46
N LEU A 263 -3.76 15.09 18.35
CA LEU A 263 -2.88 15.55 17.28
C LEU A 263 -1.45 15.08 17.56
N ALA A 264 -0.79 14.56 16.54
CA ALA A 264 0.61 14.21 16.58
C ALA A 264 1.27 14.54 15.25
N LEU A 265 2.49 15.05 15.32
CA LEU A 265 3.38 15.12 14.17
C LEU A 265 4.01 13.75 13.95
N THR A 266 3.90 13.27 12.72
CA THR A 266 4.54 12.04 12.29
C THR A 266 5.36 12.32 11.05
N THR A 267 6.18 11.36 10.63
CA THR A 267 6.91 11.52 9.38
C THR A 267 6.04 11.16 8.17
N PRO A 268 6.26 11.77 6.98
CA PRO A 268 5.53 11.45 5.75
C PRO A 268 5.52 9.95 5.42
N LYS A 269 4.48 9.51 4.71
CA LYS A 269 4.25 8.08 4.43
C LYS A 269 5.40 7.40 3.70
N THR A 270 6.08 8.11 2.81
CA THR A 270 7.17 7.57 1.97
C THR A 270 8.40 8.46 2.02
N ARG A 271 9.58 7.88 1.76
CA ARG A 271 10.83 8.65 1.62
C ARG A 271 10.71 9.73 0.55
N THR A 272 10.05 9.43 -0.57
CA THR A 272 9.77 10.39 -1.65
C THR A 272 8.89 11.56 -1.25
N SER A 273 8.04 11.40 -0.22
CA SER A 273 7.22 12.50 0.30
C SER A 273 8.03 13.48 1.14
N ARG A 274 9.23 13.09 1.61
CA ARG A 274 10.19 13.98 2.25
C ARG A 274 11.03 14.68 1.18
N ASN A 275 10.41 15.63 0.50
CA ASN A 275 11.07 16.37 -0.56
C ASN A 275 10.56 17.81 -0.61
N TRP A 276 11.31 18.65 -1.31
CA TRP A 276 10.94 20.04 -1.53
C TRP A 276 9.71 20.17 -2.46
N VAL A 277 9.02 21.32 -2.39
CA VAL A 277 7.97 21.76 -3.31
C VAL A 277 8.28 23.17 -3.75
N ALA A 278 8.16 23.45 -5.04
CA ALA A 278 8.21 24.81 -5.54
C ALA A 278 6.93 25.56 -5.15
N ILE A 279 7.05 26.83 -4.77
CA ILE A 279 5.91 27.70 -4.49
C ILE A 279 5.81 28.78 -5.57
N SER A 280 4.59 29.10 -5.98
CA SER A 280 4.31 30.22 -6.87
C SER A 280 4.31 31.54 -6.08
N PRO A 281 4.39 32.70 -6.75
CA PRO A 281 4.23 34.00 -6.09
C PRO A 281 2.92 34.10 -5.30
N ARG A 282 1.84 33.50 -5.81
CA ARG A 282 0.53 33.45 -5.14
C ARG A 282 0.60 32.71 -3.79
N VAL A 283 1.24 31.54 -3.77
CA VAL A 283 1.46 30.78 -2.53
C VAL A 283 2.42 31.52 -1.59
N ALA A 284 3.46 32.17 -2.13
CA ALA A 284 4.38 32.98 -1.33
C ALA A 284 3.67 34.15 -0.64
N THR A 285 2.71 34.81 -1.31
CA THR A 285 1.87 35.86 -0.70
C THR A 285 1.01 35.31 0.43
N ALA A 286 0.32 34.18 0.22
CA ALA A 286 -0.47 33.52 1.28
C ALA A 286 0.40 33.11 2.49
N LEU A 287 1.64 32.66 2.25
CA LEU A 287 2.58 32.40 3.32
C LEU A 287 2.95 33.71 4.05
N ARG A 288 3.29 34.79 3.34
CA ARG A 288 3.64 36.08 3.97
C ARG A 288 2.53 36.65 4.84
N HIS A 289 1.26 36.49 4.47
CA HIS A 289 0.13 36.90 5.32
C HIS A 289 0.14 36.23 6.69
N ARG A 290 0.63 34.99 6.75
CA ARG A 290 0.74 34.20 7.98
C ARG A 290 2.06 34.39 8.71
N ALA A 291 3.01 35.13 8.14
CA ALA A 291 4.31 35.34 8.76
C ALA A 291 4.11 36.13 10.08
N PRO A 292 4.61 35.63 11.22
CA PRO A 292 4.55 36.34 12.46
C PRO A 292 5.36 37.64 12.36
N THR A 293 4.91 38.65 13.07
CA THR A 293 5.56 39.98 13.09
C THR A 293 6.92 39.95 13.81
N ALA A 294 7.22 38.90 14.58
CA ALA A 294 8.48 38.69 15.29
C ALA A 294 9.23 37.46 14.76
N PRO A 295 10.58 37.47 14.72
CA PRO A 295 11.38 36.39 14.16
C PRO A 295 11.13 35.07 14.90
N HIS A 296 11.00 34.00 14.11
CA HIS A 296 10.72 32.61 14.52
C HIS A 296 11.74 32.05 15.51
N THR A 297 11.69 32.49 16.76
CA THR A 297 12.29 31.73 17.84
C THR A 297 11.33 30.58 18.10
N ARG A 298 11.84 29.34 18.09
CA ARG A 298 11.10 28.21 18.65
C ARG A 298 10.66 28.60 20.05
N SER A 299 9.40 29.00 20.19
CA SER A 299 8.73 29.11 21.48
C SER A 299 8.72 27.69 22.04
N ASN A 300 9.76 27.36 22.83
CA ASN A 300 10.05 26.05 23.39
C ASN A 300 10.48 24.93 22.38
N PRO A 301 11.78 24.55 22.34
CA PRO A 301 12.27 23.39 21.58
C PRO A 301 11.64 22.05 21.97
N ALA A 302 11.00 21.97 23.13
CA ALA A 302 10.29 20.78 23.60
C ALA A 302 8.86 20.68 23.06
N ASP A 303 8.29 21.76 22.50
CA ASP A 303 6.98 21.71 21.86
C ASP A 303 7.12 21.40 20.36
N PRO A 304 6.73 20.20 19.91
CA PRO A 304 6.81 19.84 18.50
C PRO A 304 5.89 20.68 17.60
N PHE A 305 4.87 21.34 18.17
CA PHE A 305 3.94 22.21 17.44
C PHE A 305 4.38 23.67 17.38
N ALA A 306 5.47 24.04 18.04
CA ALA A 306 6.01 25.39 17.96
C ALA A 306 6.48 25.70 16.54
N GLY A 307 6.16 26.89 16.04
CA GLY A 307 6.61 27.36 14.71
C GLY A 307 5.83 26.80 13.53
N LEU A 308 4.62 26.25 13.74
CA LEU A 308 3.73 25.85 12.65
C LEU A 308 3.28 27.06 11.82
N VAL A 309 3.26 26.90 10.49
CA VAL A 309 2.73 27.90 9.55
C VAL A 309 1.21 27.98 9.64
N ILE A 310 0.56 26.82 9.78
CA ILE A 310 -0.90 26.69 9.88
C ILE A 310 -1.28 26.33 11.30
N CYS A 311 -1.50 27.35 12.12
CA CYS A 311 -1.98 27.24 13.48
C CYS A 311 -3.25 28.07 13.69
N ARG A 312 -3.89 27.83 14.83
CA ARG A 312 -4.94 28.68 15.37
C ARG A 312 -4.34 29.99 15.92
N PRO A 313 -5.17 31.01 16.21
CA PRO A 313 -4.70 32.26 16.83
C PRO A 313 -3.96 32.06 18.16
N ASP A 314 -4.27 31.00 18.90
CA ASP A 314 -3.58 30.60 20.14
C ASP A 314 -2.28 29.80 19.92
N SER A 315 -1.75 29.80 18.69
CA SER A 315 -0.58 29.03 18.25
C SER A 315 -0.71 27.50 18.35
N ARG A 316 -1.90 26.97 18.67
CA ARG A 316 -2.15 25.52 18.70
C ARG A 316 -2.32 24.96 17.29
N PRO A 317 -1.98 23.68 17.07
CA PRO A 317 -2.15 23.04 15.77
C PRO A 317 -3.62 22.99 15.35
N LEU A 318 -3.88 23.28 14.07
CA LEU A 318 -5.21 23.19 13.50
C LEU A 318 -5.60 21.73 13.21
N GLY A 319 -6.70 21.28 13.81
CA GLY A 319 -7.20 19.92 13.67
C GLY A 319 -7.60 19.56 12.22
N PRO A 320 -7.19 18.39 11.69
CA PRO A 320 -7.51 17.98 10.31
C PRO A 320 -9.01 17.85 9.98
N HIS A 321 -9.86 17.65 10.99
CA HIS A 321 -11.32 17.57 10.86
C HIS A 321 -11.93 18.95 10.60
N LEU A 322 -11.48 19.98 11.33
CA LEU A 322 -11.94 21.35 11.18
C LEU A 322 -11.73 21.88 9.77
N VAL A 323 -10.63 21.50 9.11
CA VAL A 323 -10.35 21.90 7.73
C VAL A 323 -11.41 21.37 6.76
N LEU A 324 -11.89 20.14 6.97
CA LEU A 324 -12.94 19.57 6.12
C LEU A 324 -14.29 20.25 6.39
N ASP A 325 -14.62 20.49 7.65
CA ASP A 325 -15.87 21.15 8.03
C ASP A 325 -15.93 22.59 7.50
N ARG A 326 -14.81 23.32 7.61
CA ARG A 326 -14.63 24.67 7.05
C ARG A 326 -14.71 24.65 5.53
N LEU A 327 -14.04 23.70 4.87
CA LEU A 327 -14.11 23.53 3.41
C LEU A 327 -15.54 23.34 2.93
N HIS A 328 -16.31 22.42 3.55
CA HIS A 328 -17.69 22.18 3.14
C HIS A 328 -18.57 23.41 3.32
N ARG A 329 -18.48 24.08 4.48
CA ARG A 329 -19.26 25.29 4.74
C ARG A 329 -18.98 26.40 3.74
N LEU A 330 -17.69 26.71 3.53
CA LEU A 330 -17.27 27.73 2.57
C LEU A 330 -17.59 27.35 1.12
N SER A 331 -17.63 26.04 0.81
CA SER A 331 -18.05 25.56 -0.51
C SER A 331 -19.52 25.84 -0.76
N ASP A 332 -20.38 25.58 0.23
CA ASP A 332 -21.81 25.85 0.12
C ASP A 332 -22.10 27.34 -0.01
N GLU A 333 -21.42 28.16 0.79
CA GLU A 333 -21.56 29.61 0.77
C GLU A 333 -21.05 30.25 -0.53
N ALA A 334 -20.01 29.67 -1.14
CA ALA A 334 -19.45 30.10 -2.43
C ALA A 334 -20.16 29.47 -3.65
N ASP A 335 -21.25 28.72 -3.44
CA ASP A 335 -22.01 28.01 -4.46
C ASP A 335 -21.14 27.08 -5.34
N VAL A 336 -20.17 26.38 -4.74
CA VAL A 336 -19.34 25.38 -5.43
C VAL A 336 -19.62 23.97 -4.91
N PRO A 337 -19.47 22.92 -5.75
CA PRO A 337 -19.74 21.55 -5.31
C PRO A 337 -18.91 21.15 -4.09
N ARG A 338 -19.50 20.47 -3.11
CA ARG A 338 -18.73 19.92 -1.99
C ARG A 338 -17.70 18.90 -2.47
N VAL A 339 -16.44 19.11 -2.09
CA VAL A 339 -15.31 18.22 -2.38
C VAL A 339 -14.55 17.89 -1.10
N THR A 340 -13.74 16.83 -1.11
CA THR A 340 -12.84 16.55 0.02
C THR A 340 -11.56 17.37 -0.08
N VAL A 341 -10.87 17.58 1.05
CA VAL A 341 -9.57 18.26 1.04
C VAL A 341 -8.53 17.53 0.17
N HIS A 342 -8.67 16.22 -0.02
CA HIS A 342 -7.77 15.48 -0.92
C HIS A 342 -8.05 15.76 -2.39
N ASP A 343 -9.29 16.13 -2.73
CA ASP A 343 -9.66 16.48 -4.10
C ASP A 343 -9.05 17.82 -4.51
N LEU A 344 -8.67 18.71 -3.58
CA LEU A 344 -7.89 19.92 -3.89
C LEU A 344 -6.51 19.58 -4.46
N ARG A 345 -5.89 18.50 -3.99
CA ARG A 345 -4.65 17.98 -4.58
C ARG A 345 -4.88 17.36 -5.96
N HIS A 346 -6.05 16.75 -6.16
CA HIS A 346 -6.43 16.25 -7.48
C HIS A 346 -6.71 17.38 -8.45
N LEU A 347 -7.34 18.47 -8.00
CA LEU A 347 -7.50 19.71 -8.73
C LEU A 347 -6.14 20.28 -9.16
N ALA A 348 -5.17 20.36 -8.26
CA ALA A 348 -3.82 20.84 -8.58
C ALA A 348 -3.17 20.02 -9.72
N ALA A 349 -3.28 18.68 -9.67
CA ALA A 349 -2.81 17.84 -10.78
C ALA A 349 -3.62 18.05 -12.05
N THR A 350 -4.95 18.13 -11.98
CA THR A 350 -5.81 18.37 -13.15
C THR A 350 -5.40 19.65 -13.85
N ILE A 351 -5.28 20.77 -13.12
CA ILE A 351 -4.85 22.06 -13.67
C ILE A 351 -3.49 21.92 -14.37
N THR A 352 -2.53 21.26 -13.71
CA THR A 352 -1.16 21.12 -14.24
C THR A 352 -1.10 20.22 -15.48
N ILE A 353 -1.90 19.14 -15.51
CA ILE A 353 -1.98 18.21 -16.65
C ILE A 353 -2.66 18.89 -17.84
N THR A 354 -3.79 19.57 -17.60
CA THR A 354 -4.52 20.30 -18.64
C THR A 354 -3.69 21.46 -19.22
N ALA A 355 -2.74 22.01 -18.44
CA ALA A 355 -1.76 22.97 -18.92
C ALA A 355 -0.62 22.35 -19.77
N GLY A 356 -0.67 21.05 -20.07
CA GLY A 356 0.29 20.37 -20.93
C GLY A 356 1.58 19.91 -20.24
N VAL A 357 1.67 19.99 -18.91
CA VAL A 357 2.85 19.54 -18.17
C VAL A 357 2.96 18.00 -18.23
N PRO A 358 4.13 17.43 -18.58
CA PRO A 358 4.29 15.99 -18.66
C PRO A 358 3.92 15.27 -17.36
N LEU A 359 3.20 14.14 -17.46
CA LEU A 359 2.71 13.37 -16.32
C LEU A 359 3.82 12.96 -15.33
N THR A 360 5.03 12.72 -15.85
CA THR A 360 6.23 12.40 -15.05
C THR A 360 6.64 13.56 -14.15
N VAL A 361 6.55 14.79 -14.65
CA VAL A 361 6.81 16.02 -13.89
C VAL A 361 5.72 16.21 -12.85
N VAL A 362 4.43 16.14 -13.24
CA VAL A 362 3.30 16.25 -12.31
C VAL A 362 3.40 15.25 -11.16
N SER A 363 3.70 13.98 -11.48
CA SER A 363 3.89 12.91 -10.49
C SER A 363 5.01 13.20 -9.49
N LYS A 364 6.13 13.77 -9.97
CA LYS A 364 7.27 14.17 -9.13
C LYS A 364 6.94 15.40 -8.28
N THR A 365 6.34 16.44 -8.86
CA THR A 365 5.89 17.65 -8.15
C THR A 365 4.94 17.31 -7.02
N LEU A 366 3.97 16.43 -7.28
CA LEU A 366 3.05 15.97 -6.24
C LEU A 366 3.69 14.97 -5.27
N ARG A 367 4.82 14.34 -5.60
CA ARG A 367 5.48 13.29 -4.79
C ARG A 367 4.62 12.04 -4.64
N HIS A 368 4.13 11.52 -5.76
CA HIS A 368 3.53 10.20 -5.81
C HIS A 368 4.61 9.11 -5.72
N SER A 369 4.31 8.02 -5.01
CA SER A 369 5.21 6.87 -4.93
C SER A 369 5.23 6.06 -6.23
N THR A 370 4.15 6.11 -7.00
CA THR A 370 4.02 5.42 -8.29
C THR A 370 3.35 6.32 -9.31
N LEU A 371 3.83 6.27 -10.56
CA LEU A 371 3.23 7.01 -11.67
C LEU A 371 1.77 6.56 -11.94
N SER A 372 1.46 5.29 -11.67
CA SER A 372 0.11 4.73 -11.78
C SER A 372 -0.91 5.45 -10.90
N THR A 373 -0.50 6.06 -9.78
CA THR A 373 -1.40 6.87 -8.94
C THR A 373 -1.91 8.09 -9.70
N THR A 374 -1.05 8.71 -10.52
CA THR A 374 -1.41 9.84 -11.37
C THR A 374 -2.15 9.33 -12.62
N ALA A 375 -1.62 8.32 -13.31
CA ALA A 375 -2.21 7.82 -14.56
C ALA A 375 -3.64 7.28 -14.39
N ASN A 376 -3.89 6.46 -13.36
CA ASN A 376 -5.20 5.83 -13.15
C ASN A 376 -6.31 6.85 -12.84
N LEU A 377 -5.93 8.00 -12.28
CA LEU A 377 -6.88 9.04 -11.94
C LEU A 377 -7.25 9.91 -13.16
N TYR A 378 -6.35 9.97 -14.15
CA TYR A 378 -6.47 10.85 -15.30
C TYR A 378 -6.53 10.08 -16.62
N SER A 379 -7.04 8.85 -16.60
CA SER A 379 -7.08 7.97 -17.78
C SER A 379 -7.76 8.63 -18.99
N HIS A 380 -8.77 9.47 -18.78
CA HIS A 380 -9.43 10.21 -19.86
C HIS A 380 -8.53 11.32 -20.43
N LEU A 381 -7.81 12.06 -19.59
CA LEU A 381 -6.83 13.06 -20.03
C LEU A 381 -5.65 12.41 -20.77
N THR A 382 -5.27 11.18 -20.39
CA THR A 382 -4.23 10.44 -21.14
C THR A 382 -4.68 10.05 -22.55
N GLN A 383 -5.98 9.86 -22.81
CA GLN A 383 -6.48 9.62 -24.16
C GLN A 383 -6.36 10.87 -25.04
N GLN A 384 -6.68 12.04 -24.49
CA GLN A 384 -6.52 13.31 -25.21
C GLN A 384 -5.04 13.62 -25.48
N ALA A 385 -4.18 13.49 -24.47
CA ALA A 385 -2.73 13.67 -24.64
C ALA A 385 -2.13 12.67 -25.65
N ALA A 386 -2.66 11.44 -25.72
CA ALA A 386 -2.23 10.46 -26.71
C ALA A 386 -2.62 10.88 -28.14
N ARG A 387 -3.80 11.49 -28.34
CA ARG A 387 -4.21 12.05 -29.64
C ARG A 387 -3.32 13.21 -30.04
N GLU A 388 -3.12 14.18 -29.15
CA GLU A 388 -2.24 15.33 -29.41
C GLU A 388 -0.80 14.91 -29.72
N ALA A 389 -0.30 13.85 -29.10
CA ALA A 389 1.02 13.29 -29.41
C ALA A 389 1.08 12.72 -30.83
N VAL A 390 0.04 11.99 -31.27
CA VAL A 390 -0.05 11.48 -32.64
C VAL A 390 -0.19 12.63 -33.64
N ASP A 391 -1.03 13.63 -33.36
CA ASP A 391 -1.19 14.82 -34.20
C ASP A 391 0.11 15.62 -34.31
N THR A 392 0.93 15.62 -33.26
CA THR A 392 2.25 16.25 -33.28
C THR A 392 3.23 15.48 -34.16
N ILE A 393 3.20 14.14 -34.13
CA ILE A 393 4.00 13.30 -35.05
C ILE A 393 3.61 13.61 -36.49
N ASP A 394 2.31 13.59 -36.80
CA ASP A 394 1.77 13.90 -38.14
C ASP A 394 2.27 15.26 -38.62
N ARG A 395 1.99 16.33 -37.84
CA ARG A 395 2.41 17.70 -38.17
C ARG A 395 3.92 17.82 -38.38
N THR A 396 4.73 17.16 -37.56
CA THR A 396 6.20 17.21 -37.66
C THR A 396 6.68 16.54 -38.94
N LEU A 397 6.09 15.39 -39.30
CA LEU A 397 6.41 14.69 -40.55
C LEU A 397 5.95 15.48 -41.77
N THR A 398 4.71 16.00 -41.78
CA THR A 398 4.20 16.85 -42.86
C THR A 398 5.05 18.11 -43.03
N GLN A 399 5.48 18.74 -41.94
CA GLN A 399 6.38 19.90 -41.99
C GLN A 399 7.75 19.52 -42.56
N ALA A 400 8.31 18.37 -42.17
CA ALA A 400 9.56 17.87 -42.72
C ALA A 400 9.47 17.54 -44.22
N GLU A 401 8.36 16.98 -44.69
CA GLU A 401 8.08 16.73 -46.10
C GLU A 401 7.95 18.04 -46.90
N THR A 402 7.23 19.02 -46.35
CA THR A 402 7.05 20.35 -46.96
C THR A 402 8.37 21.12 -47.03
N THR A 403 9.20 21.01 -45.98
CA THR A 403 10.54 21.62 -45.94
C THR A 403 11.52 20.88 -46.87
N GLY A 404 11.36 19.56 -47.04
CA GLY A 404 12.12 18.76 -48.01
C GLY A 404 11.78 19.07 -49.47
N LEU A 405 10.55 19.54 -49.73
CA LEU A 405 10.10 20.02 -51.06
C LEU A 405 10.51 21.49 -51.34
N SER A 406 10.93 22.23 -50.32
CA SER A 406 11.51 23.58 -50.42
C SER A 406 13.02 23.54 -50.17
N THR A 407 13.75 22.81 -51.01
CA THR A 407 15.20 22.99 -51.13
C THR A 407 15.55 23.33 -52.56
N ASP A 408 15.62 24.63 -52.83
CA ASP A 408 16.71 25.14 -53.64
C ASP A 408 18.00 24.64 -52.98
N ARG A 409 18.69 23.68 -53.61
CA ARG A 409 19.84 23.01 -53.00
C ARG A 409 20.90 24.05 -52.64
N PRO A 410 21.27 24.24 -51.36
CA PRO A 410 22.51 24.93 -51.05
C PRO A 410 23.64 24.06 -51.61
N THR A 411 24.36 24.59 -52.60
CA THR A 411 25.58 24.00 -53.13
C THR A 411 26.63 24.01 -52.02
N TRP A 412 26.69 22.92 -51.24
CA TRP A 412 27.83 22.67 -50.37
C TRP A 412 29.09 22.57 -51.24
N PRO A 413 30.12 23.41 -51.02
CA PRO A 413 31.37 23.29 -51.75
C PRO A 413 31.97 21.91 -51.43
N ARG A 414 32.22 21.13 -52.49
CA ARG A 414 32.86 19.81 -52.35
C ARG A 414 34.22 20.01 -51.67
N PRO A 415 34.52 19.31 -50.56
CA PRO A 415 35.84 19.38 -49.97
C PRO A 415 36.90 18.83 -50.93
N PRO A 416 38.13 19.38 -50.96
CA PRO A 416 39.18 18.93 -51.86
C PRO A 416 39.48 17.44 -51.69
N ARG A 417 39.76 16.75 -52.80
CA ARG A 417 39.94 15.29 -52.90
C ARG A 417 41.00 14.70 -51.94
N ASP A 418 41.87 15.52 -51.36
CA ASP A 418 42.97 15.07 -50.49
C ASP A 418 42.53 14.67 -49.07
N HIS A 419 41.36 15.12 -48.60
CA HIS A 419 40.93 14.82 -47.23
C HIS A 419 40.54 13.35 -47.02
N ASN A 420 39.96 12.70 -48.04
CA ASN A 420 39.57 11.29 -47.99
C ASN A 420 40.77 10.33 -48.00
N HIS A 421 41.90 10.72 -48.61
CA HIS A 421 43.09 9.89 -48.65
C HIS A 421 43.79 9.85 -47.27
N SER A 422 43.85 10.98 -46.57
CA SER A 422 44.45 11.07 -45.23
C SER A 422 43.66 10.26 -44.20
N LEU A 423 42.32 10.32 -44.26
CA LEU A 423 41.43 9.61 -43.34
C LEU A 423 41.48 8.08 -43.54
N ARG A 424 41.57 7.62 -44.79
CA ARG A 424 41.76 6.18 -45.11
C ARG A 424 43.13 5.66 -44.68
N LYS A 425 44.19 6.48 -44.75
CA LYS A 425 45.54 6.12 -44.29
C LYS A 425 45.61 6.01 -42.75
N ALA A 426 44.92 6.89 -42.03
CA ALA A 426 44.81 6.85 -40.57
C ALA A 426 44.04 5.61 -40.07
N LEU A 427 42.89 5.29 -40.68
CA LEU A 427 42.10 4.11 -40.32
C LEU A 427 42.80 2.78 -40.62
N ARG A 428 43.67 2.71 -41.65
CA ARG A 428 44.50 1.52 -41.92
C ARG A 428 45.63 1.32 -40.91
N ARG A 429 46.14 2.39 -40.27
CA ARG A 429 47.17 2.29 -39.23
C ARG A 429 46.58 1.75 -37.92
N LEU A 430 45.36 2.16 -37.57
CA LEU A 430 44.65 1.69 -36.37
C LEU A 430 44.23 0.21 -36.42
N ARG A 431 44.07 -0.37 -37.62
CA ARG A 431 43.68 -1.78 -37.79
C ARG A 431 44.83 -2.79 -37.68
N LYS A 432 46.11 -2.35 -37.66
CA LYS A 432 47.28 -3.26 -37.69
C LYS A 432 47.88 -3.59 -36.32
N SER A 433 47.40 -3.00 -35.23
CA SER A 433 47.89 -3.28 -33.87
C SER A 433 46.82 -3.97 -33.02
N ALA A 434 46.67 -5.29 -33.20
CA ALA A 434 46.04 -6.15 -32.21
C ALA A 434 47.15 -7.03 -31.59
N PRO A 435 47.39 -6.96 -30.26
CA PRO A 435 48.26 -7.92 -29.58
C PRO A 435 47.54 -9.27 -29.38
N PRO A 436 48.27 -10.39 -29.21
CA PRO A 436 47.70 -11.72 -29.18
C PRO A 436 46.93 -12.01 -27.88
N ALA A 437 45.97 -12.93 -28.00
CA ALA A 437 45.06 -13.35 -26.94
C ALA A 437 45.78 -13.91 -25.71
N PHE A 438 45.39 -13.43 -24.52
CA PHE A 438 45.73 -14.07 -23.25
C PHE A 438 44.71 -15.16 -22.91
N SER A 439 45.22 -16.36 -22.65
CA SER A 439 44.50 -17.48 -22.07
C SER A 439 44.28 -17.25 -20.56
N THR A 440 43.11 -17.64 -20.07
CA THR A 440 42.90 -17.85 -18.62
C THR A 440 42.26 -19.21 -18.41
N THR A 441 43.08 -20.15 -17.96
CA THR A 441 42.69 -21.32 -17.19
C THR A 441 41.95 -20.90 -15.92
N ALA A 442 40.73 -21.38 -15.73
CA ALA A 442 40.08 -21.45 -14.42
C ALA A 442 39.26 -22.74 -14.35
N SER A 443 39.45 -23.47 -13.25
CA SER A 443 39.01 -24.82 -12.97
C SER A 443 37.49 -25.00 -12.91
N GLN A 444 37.05 -26.20 -13.28
CA GLN A 444 35.68 -26.71 -13.20
C GLN A 444 35.16 -26.83 -11.75
N SER A 445 33.87 -26.56 -11.53
CA SER A 445 32.97 -27.53 -10.86
C SER A 445 31.48 -27.26 -11.13
N ARG A 446 30.90 -28.17 -11.93
CA ARG A 446 29.55 -28.77 -11.90
C ARG A 446 28.30 -27.89 -11.68
N GLY A 447 27.52 -27.77 -12.77
CA GLY A 447 26.14 -28.30 -12.79
C GLY A 447 25.00 -27.30 -12.66
N GLN A 448 24.44 -26.84 -13.79
CA GLN A 448 23.00 -26.88 -14.15
C GLN A 448 22.77 -26.09 -15.45
N ARG A 449 22.16 -26.74 -16.45
CA ARG A 449 21.79 -26.13 -17.75
C ARG A 449 20.52 -25.30 -17.59
N ALA A 450 20.56 -24.02 -17.96
CA ALA A 450 19.38 -23.21 -18.22
C ALA A 450 19.21 -23.05 -19.74
N THR A 451 18.14 -23.64 -20.29
CA THR A 451 17.76 -23.56 -21.70
C THR A 451 16.96 -22.26 -21.91
N THR A 452 17.52 -21.28 -22.62
CA THR A 452 16.78 -20.10 -23.07
C THR A 452 16.08 -20.37 -24.40
N LEU A 453 14.74 -20.43 -24.37
CA LEU A 453 13.88 -20.53 -25.54
C LEU A 453 13.95 -19.25 -26.40
N ARG A 454 14.18 -19.45 -27.70
CA ARG A 454 14.20 -18.42 -28.76
C ARG A 454 12.80 -18.35 -29.40
N PRO A 455 12.24 -17.18 -29.73
CA PRO A 455 10.93 -17.08 -30.38
C PRO A 455 11.01 -17.44 -31.89
N PRO A 456 9.97 -18.06 -32.48
CA PRO A 456 9.96 -18.41 -33.90
C PRO A 456 9.53 -17.23 -34.79
N ARG A 457 10.03 -17.23 -36.05
CA ARG A 457 9.74 -16.25 -37.12
C ARG A 457 8.35 -16.47 -37.75
N PRO A 458 7.70 -15.43 -38.30
CA PRO A 458 6.37 -15.55 -38.92
C PRO A 458 6.46 -16.16 -40.33
N GLY A 459 5.70 -17.23 -40.57
CA GLY A 459 5.49 -17.84 -41.87
C GLY A 459 4.21 -17.35 -42.54
N THR A 460 4.25 -17.30 -43.87
CA THR A 460 3.21 -16.89 -44.82
C THR A 460 1.96 -17.78 -44.75
N HIS A 461 0.77 -17.18 -44.62
CA HIS A 461 -0.52 -17.89 -44.69
C HIS A 461 -1.09 -17.87 -46.11
N GLU A 462 -1.31 -19.06 -46.67
CA GLU A 462 -2.14 -19.30 -47.87
C GLU A 462 -3.64 -19.16 -47.55
N ARG A 463 -4.39 -18.63 -48.53
CA ARG A 463 -5.85 -18.43 -48.52
C ARG A 463 -6.59 -19.74 -48.88
N PRO A 464 -7.72 -20.09 -48.22
CA PRO A 464 -8.64 -21.11 -48.71
C PRO A 464 -9.74 -20.50 -49.62
N PRO A 465 -10.41 -21.32 -50.47
CA PRO A 465 -11.20 -20.84 -51.60
C PRO A 465 -12.66 -20.50 -51.24
N SER A 466 -13.21 -19.60 -52.05
CA SER A 466 -14.59 -19.10 -52.04
C SER A 466 -15.62 -20.13 -52.51
N ARG A 467 -16.74 -20.24 -51.79
CA ARG A 467 -18.03 -20.69 -52.35
C ARG A 467 -19.13 -19.67 -52.04
N SER A 468 -19.94 -19.45 -53.05
CA SER A 468 -20.94 -18.39 -53.24
C SER A 468 -22.30 -18.71 -52.64
N ARG A 469 -22.89 -17.68 -52.03
CA ARG A 469 -24.31 -17.23 -51.98
C ARG A 469 -25.44 -18.26 -52.10
N GLU A 470 -26.39 -18.17 -51.15
CA GLU A 470 -27.78 -17.86 -51.50
C GLU A 470 -28.56 -17.23 -50.33
N ASN A 471 -29.48 -16.33 -50.70
CA ASN A 471 -30.26 -15.41 -49.87
C ASN A 471 -31.49 -16.09 -49.23
N GLY A 472 -32.00 -15.51 -48.13
CA GLY A 472 -33.37 -15.80 -47.66
C GLY A 472 -33.76 -15.07 -46.38
N LEU A 473 -34.47 -13.94 -46.51
CA LEU A 473 -35.07 -13.15 -45.44
C LEU A 473 -36.46 -13.69 -45.01
N ARG A 474 -36.69 -13.74 -43.69
CA ARG A 474 -37.97 -13.53 -42.92
C ARG A 474 -39.12 -14.57 -43.05
N PRO A 475 -40.19 -14.53 -42.20
CA PRO A 475 -40.48 -13.78 -40.94
C PRO A 475 -41.00 -14.66 -39.77
N ALA A 476 -41.49 -13.99 -38.72
CA ALA A 476 -41.98 -14.49 -37.42
C ALA A 476 -43.44 -14.97 -37.37
N THR A 477 -43.78 -15.60 -36.21
CA THR A 477 -45.11 -15.84 -35.56
C THR A 477 -46.00 -16.95 -36.16
N PRO A 478 -46.94 -17.56 -35.39
CA PRO A 478 -47.81 -17.00 -34.34
C PRO A 478 -47.21 -16.81 -32.95
#